data_AF-A0A6A8MCT1-F1
#
_entry.id   AF-A0A6A8MCT1-F1
#
_cell.length_a   1.000
_cell.length_b   1.000
_cell.length_c   1.000
_cell.angle_alpha   90.00
_cell.angle_beta   90.00
_cell.angle_gamma   90.00
#
_symmetry.space_group_name_H-M   'P 1'
#
loop_
_entity.id
_entity.type
_entity.pdbx_description
1 polymer ?
#
loop_
_entity_poly.entity_id
_entity_poly.type
_entity_poly.pdbx_seq_one_letter_code
_entity_poly.pdbx_strand_id
1 'polypeptide(L)'
;AKKSDGYYNDANDADKTALDNALSQADKDLKNNPLTQATAAQDAQAINDAIKGLKGQPTSLDGLNQAISQGTSAQAGSEYANSSDDSKAALDQAIKAGQTAQTQSGLTQTEADADASAIENAINGLSGKDTDKTALTDAINKGNKTQTDSSDYQDTSDAKRRQLDKDITDAETLNQDPKASQSNVDAAAKKISDDINNLNQGTDAANNKPAIPASKIPVGDNSHLTDDEKGQVKDNVQKSNSNGKVTNVDDQGNTTITYPDGSKNVISGKDTTTGTSKDDLNKAINNGNSAKTSGNYTNTSDQNRDDLNKAIDHGNQVKNDPHASQKDIDEAANDINKAIDNVNNRQTDASKNEPVIPTTKTPVSDNSHLTDDEKSQVKDNVQKSNSNGKVTNVDDQGNTTIEPAKMVSVKEAAPAEMTTQKAAQAQDQLPQTGEDNSKAAFVLGLASILGGIGILGAFKRKKKEN
;
A
#
# COMPACT_ATOMS: atom_id res chain seq x y z
N ALA A 1 24.54 73.05 -28.17
CA ALA A 1 25.11 74.18 -27.42
C ALA A 1 24.64 74.11 -25.97
N LYS A 2 23.89 75.05 -25.40
CA LYS A 2 23.53 75.04 -23.96
C LYS A 2 22.80 73.80 -23.41
N LYS A 3 22.25 72.93 -24.27
CA LYS A 3 21.59 71.67 -23.88
C LYS A 3 22.36 70.39 -24.27
N SER A 4 23.57 70.51 -24.83
CA SER A 4 24.38 69.34 -25.21
C SER A 4 25.39 69.01 -24.12
N ASP A 5 25.76 67.74 -24.01
CA ASP A 5 26.77 67.21 -23.09
C ASP A 5 28.09 67.99 -23.19
N GLY A 6 28.47 68.41 -24.40
CA GLY A 6 29.61 69.30 -24.64
C GLY A 6 29.62 70.58 -23.80
N TYR A 7 28.46 71.11 -23.41
CA TYR A 7 28.32 72.28 -22.55
C TYR A 7 28.20 71.89 -21.07
N TYR A 8 27.33 70.94 -20.71
CA TYR A 8 27.11 70.60 -19.30
C TYR A 8 28.28 69.88 -18.66
N ASN A 9 28.90 68.95 -19.40
CA ASN A 9 30.01 68.12 -18.93
C ASN A 9 31.38 68.75 -19.23
N ASP A 10 31.41 70.03 -19.60
CA ASP A 10 32.68 70.74 -19.73
C ASP A 10 33.25 71.03 -18.34
N ALA A 11 34.42 70.46 -18.04
CA ALA A 11 35.13 70.70 -16.80
C ALA A 11 35.70 72.13 -16.71
N ASN A 12 35.76 72.87 -17.83
CA ASN A 12 36.25 74.24 -17.87
C ASN A 12 35.10 75.26 -17.82
N ASP A 13 34.94 75.93 -16.68
CA ASP A 13 33.97 77.01 -16.52
C ASP A 13 34.22 78.19 -17.48
N ALA A 14 35.45 78.41 -17.94
CA ALA A 14 35.75 79.46 -18.91
C ALA A 14 35.16 79.16 -20.29
N ASP A 15 35.12 77.90 -20.73
CA ASP A 15 34.57 77.51 -22.05
C ASP A 15 33.04 77.62 -22.05
N LYS A 16 32.38 77.25 -20.94
CA LYS A 16 30.95 77.50 -20.70
C LYS A 16 30.64 79.00 -20.68
N THR A 17 31.42 79.77 -19.90
CA THR A 17 31.29 81.23 -19.78
C THR A 17 31.52 81.95 -21.12
N ALA A 18 32.41 81.46 -21.98
CA ALA A 18 32.64 82.01 -23.31
C ALA A 18 31.37 81.91 -24.17
N LEU A 19 30.66 80.77 -24.14
CA LEU A 19 29.39 80.61 -24.84
C LEU A 19 28.28 81.47 -24.22
N ASP A 20 28.20 81.56 -22.89
CA ASP A 20 27.27 82.46 -22.21
C ASP A 20 27.44 83.92 -22.63
N ASN A 21 28.69 84.40 -22.63
CA ASN A 21 29.03 85.77 -23.01
C ASN A 21 28.75 86.04 -24.50
N ALA A 22 29.10 85.12 -25.40
CA ALA A 22 28.81 85.25 -26.83
C ALA A 22 27.30 85.32 -27.10
N LEU A 23 26.50 84.47 -26.44
CA LEU A 23 25.04 84.52 -26.54
C LEU A 23 24.44 85.79 -25.91
N SER A 24 24.98 86.26 -24.78
CA SER A 24 24.54 87.50 -24.14
C SER A 24 24.87 88.73 -24.99
N GLN A 25 26.01 88.73 -25.70
CA GLN A 25 26.38 89.83 -26.59
C GLN A 25 25.49 89.86 -27.83
N ALA A 26 25.29 88.72 -28.50
CA ALA A 26 24.40 88.60 -29.64
C ALA A 26 22.95 89.04 -29.32
N ASP A 27 22.45 88.73 -28.11
CA ASP A 27 21.12 89.15 -27.66
C ASP A 27 21.03 90.67 -27.36
N LYS A 28 22.14 91.32 -26.95
CA LYS A 28 22.19 92.79 -26.85
C LYS A 28 22.20 93.44 -28.23
N ASP A 29 23.03 92.94 -29.14
CA ASP A 29 23.18 93.54 -30.47
C ASP A 29 21.96 93.28 -31.36
N LEU A 30 21.26 92.16 -31.19
CA LEU A 30 19.94 91.92 -31.81
C LEU A 30 18.86 92.94 -31.38
N LYS A 31 19.01 93.55 -30.20
CA LYS A 31 18.10 94.59 -29.68
C LYS A 31 18.50 96.00 -30.12
N ASN A 32 19.72 96.18 -30.65
CA ASN A 32 20.19 97.44 -31.20
C ASN A 32 19.69 97.59 -32.65
N ASN A 33 19.00 98.69 -32.95
CA ASN A 33 18.39 98.93 -34.27
C ASN A 33 19.01 100.17 -34.94
N PRO A 34 19.60 100.08 -36.14
CA PRO A 34 19.68 98.91 -37.03
C PRO A 34 20.84 97.96 -36.72
N LEU A 35 20.53 96.66 -36.56
CA LEU A 35 21.51 95.58 -36.57
C LEU A 35 22.13 95.48 -37.97
N THR A 36 23.47 95.51 -38.05
CA THR A 36 24.17 95.38 -39.33
C THR A 36 24.50 93.92 -39.65
N GLN A 37 24.59 93.61 -40.96
CA GLN A 37 25.02 92.29 -41.43
C GLN A 37 26.42 91.89 -40.92
N ALA A 38 27.32 92.87 -40.71
CA ALA A 38 28.66 92.63 -40.21
C ALA A 38 28.64 92.23 -38.72
N THR A 39 27.88 92.96 -37.89
CA THR A 39 27.68 92.65 -36.47
C THR A 39 27.06 91.25 -36.30
N ALA A 40 25.97 90.97 -37.01
CA ALA A 40 25.30 89.67 -36.96
C ALA A 40 26.22 88.51 -37.39
N ALA A 41 27.13 88.72 -38.34
CA ALA A 41 28.13 87.73 -38.74
C ALA A 41 29.22 87.54 -37.67
N GLN A 42 29.65 88.60 -36.98
CA GLN A 42 30.61 88.51 -35.87
C GLN A 42 30.02 87.76 -34.68
N ASP A 43 28.77 88.04 -34.30
CA ASP A 43 28.05 87.33 -33.23
C ASP A 43 27.89 85.84 -33.55
N ALA A 44 27.46 85.52 -34.77
CA ALA A 44 27.34 84.14 -35.23
C ALA A 44 28.69 83.41 -35.22
N GLN A 45 29.79 84.08 -35.59
CA GLN A 45 31.14 83.51 -35.53
C GLN A 45 31.57 83.27 -34.07
N ALA A 46 31.39 84.24 -33.18
CA ALA A 46 31.74 84.12 -31.77
C ALA A 46 30.98 82.99 -31.06
N ILE A 47 29.68 82.84 -31.33
CA ILE A 47 28.87 81.72 -30.83
C ILE A 47 29.41 80.38 -31.38
N ASN A 48 29.69 80.29 -32.68
CA ASN A 48 30.20 79.05 -33.29
C ASN A 48 31.59 78.66 -32.75
N ASP A 49 32.48 79.63 -32.52
CA ASP A 49 33.81 79.36 -31.98
C ASP A 49 33.76 79.00 -30.49
N ALA A 50 32.88 79.63 -29.70
CA ALA A 50 32.60 79.18 -28.34
C ALA A 50 32.03 77.76 -28.30
N ILE A 51 31.11 77.39 -29.22
CA ILE A 51 30.59 76.01 -29.34
C ILE A 51 31.70 75.00 -29.68
N LYS A 52 32.68 75.36 -30.51
CA LYS A 52 33.87 74.52 -30.79
C LYS A 52 34.87 74.54 -29.62
N GLY A 53 34.85 75.60 -28.81
CA GLY A 53 35.64 75.75 -27.59
C GLY A 53 35.27 74.68 -26.57
N LEU A 54 33.98 74.37 -26.44
CA LEU A 54 33.46 73.32 -25.57
C LEU A 54 34.16 71.95 -25.75
N LYS A 55 34.47 71.29 -24.62
CA LYS A 55 35.20 70.01 -24.51
C LYS A 55 34.46 68.92 -23.74
N GLY A 56 33.27 69.21 -23.19
CA GLY A 56 32.48 68.22 -22.48
C GLY A 56 32.23 66.95 -23.31
N GLN A 57 32.24 65.79 -22.64
CA GLN A 57 31.99 64.49 -23.25
C GLN A 57 30.62 63.95 -22.80
N PRO A 58 29.98 63.04 -23.56
CA PRO A 58 28.80 62.32 -23.08
C PRO A 58 29.10 61.58 -21.77
N THR A 59 28.15 61.59 -20.84
CA THR A 59 28.26 60.86 -19.56
C THR A 59 28.20 59.36 -19.81
N SER A 60 29.15 58.60 -19.26
CA SER A 60 29.09 57.14 -19.27
C SER A 60 28.15 56.64 -18.19
N LEU A 61 27.17 55.83 -18.60
CA LEU A 61 26.19 55.21 -17.71
C LEU A 61 26.57 53.78 -17.29
N ASP A 62 27.70 53.23 -17.76
CA ASP A 62 28.02 51.80 -17.59
C ASP A 62 28.11 51.40 -16.11
N GLY A 63 28.79 52.21 -15.28
CA GLY A 63 28.88 51.98 -13.83
C GLY A 63 27.52 52.08 -13.13
N LEU A 64 26.72 53.09 -13.47
CA LEU A 64 25.36 53.26 -12.92
C LEU A 64 24.43 52.10 -13.32
N ASN A 65 24.49 51.66 -14.58
CA ASN A 65 23.75 50.50 -15.08
C ASN A 65 24.16 49.22 -14.34
N GLN A 66 25.45 49.04 -14.08
CA GLN A 66 25.98 47.89 -13.33
C GLN A 66 25.51 47.91 -11.87
N ALA A 67 25.61 49.06 -11.18
CA ALA A 67 25.15 49.21 -9.80
C ALA A 67 23.64 48.97 -9.66
N ILE A 68 22.81 49.52 -10.57
CA ILE A 68 21.36 49.25 -10.60
C ILE A 68 21.07 47.75 -10.79
N SER A 69 21.81 47.07 -11.66
CA SER A 69 21.67 45.62 -11.89
C SER A 69 22.04 44.80 -10.65
N GLN A 70 23.14 45.16 -9.96
CA GLN A 70 23.55 44.54 -8.71
C GLN A 70 22.54 44.79 -7.59
N GLY A 71 22.03 46.02 -7.44
CA GLY A 71 21.00 46.36 -6.46
C GLY A 71 19.70 45.60 -6.69
N THR A 72 19.26 45.50 -7.95
CA THR A 72 18.07 44.70 -8.34
C THR A 72 18.28 43.21 -8.03
N SER A 73 19.51 42.71 -8.19
CA SER A 73 19.88 41.33 -7.84
C SER A 73 19.86 41.12 -6.31
N ALA A 74 20.38 42.06 -5.53
CA ALA A 74 20.33 42.02 -4.07
C ALA A 74 18.89 42.05 -3.53
N GLN A 75 18.01 42.86 -4.11
CA GLN A 75 16.56 42.86 -3.79
C GLN A 75 15.86 41.51 -4.01
N ALA A 76 16.44 40.60 -4.80
CA ALA A 76 15.90 39.26 -5.04
C ALA A 76 16.31 38.23 -3.96
N GLY A 77 17.39 38.48 -3.21
CA GLY A 77 17.99 37.54 -2.25
C GLY A 77 17.48 37.63 -0.81
N SER A 78 17.94 36.68 0.01
CA SER A 78 17.46 36.54 1.39
C SER A 78 18.05 37.58 2.35
N GLU A 79 19.25 38.10 2.10
CA GLU A 79 19.83 39.22 2.85
C GLU A 79 18.96 40.48 2.82
N TYR A 80 18.39 40.83 1.66
CA TYR A 80 17.41 41.92 1.55
C TYR A 80 16.09 41.57 2.24
N ALA A 81 15.58 40.34 2.06
CA ALA A 81 14.32 39.91 2.69
C ALA A 81 14.39 39.92 4.23
N ASN A 82 15.55 39.57 4.80
CA ASN A 82 15.85 39.54 6.23
C ASN A 82 16.38 40.88 6.78
N SER A 83 16.55 41.91 5.95
CA SER A 83 17.02 43.22 6.38
C SER A 83 15.94 44.02 7.11
N SER A 84 16.36 44.96 7.95
CA SER A 84 15.46 45.97 8.52
C SER A 84 14.76 46.78 7.43
N ASP A 85 13.57 47.28 7.73
CA ASP A 85 12.81 48.10 6.77
C ASP A 85 13.57 49.38 6.39
N ASP A 86 14.41 49.94 7.29
CA ASP A 86 15.28 51.07 6.98
C ASP A 86 16.37 50.71 5.96
N SER A 87 17.09 49.58 6.13
CA SER A 87 18.08 49.09 5.15
C SER A 87 17.44 48.82 3.79
N LYS A 88 16.24 48.21 3.78
CA LYS A 88 15.50 47.91 2.55
C LYS A 88 15.06 49.19 1.85
N ALA A 89 14.49 50.13 2.59
CA ALA A 89 14.08 51.44 2.06
C ALA A 89 15.28 52.23 1.52
N ALA A 90 16.46 52.14 2.13
CA ALA A 90 17.68 52.76 1.63
C ALA A 90 18.09 52.21 0.25
N LEU A 91 18.10 50.87 0.08
CA LEU A 91 18.41 50.26 -1.21
C LEU A 91 17.35 50.58 -2.28
N ASP A 92 16.06 50.48 -1.93
CA ASP A 92 14.95 50.79 -2.83
C ASP A 92 15.00 52.26 -3.31
N GLN A 93 15.35 53.19 -2.41
CA GLN A 93 15.51 54.61 -2.74
C GLN A 93 16.74 54.87 -3.62
N ALA A 94 17.88 54.25 -3.31
CA ALA A 94 19.11 54.41 -4.09
C ALA A 94 18.94 53.89 -5.53
N ILE A 95 18.32 52.70 -5.71
CA ILE A 95 18.01 52.15 -7.03
C ILE A 95 17.08 53.08 -7.81
N LYS A 96 16.05 53.62 -7.15
CA LYS A 96 15.11 54.57 -7.77
C LYS A 96 15.77 55.90 -8.15
N ALA A 97 16.72 56.39 -7.35
CA ALA A 97 17.51 57.58 -7.67
C ALA A 97 18.35 57.33 -8.94
N GLY A 98 19.11 56.23 -8.99
CA GLY A 98 19.89 55.85 -10.17
C GLY A 98 19.04 55.66 -11.43
N GLN A 99 17.88 55.00 -11.32
CA GLN A 99 16.93 54.87 -12.44
C GLN A 99 16.37 56.23 -12.93
N THR A 100 16.24 57.20 -12.03
CA THR A 100 15.85 58.57 -12.40
C THR A 100 17.00 59.25 -13.15
N ALA A 101 18.22 59.16 -12.61
CA ALA A 101 19.44 59.72 -13.18
C ALA A 101 19.74 59.20 -14.61
N GLN A 102 19.55 57.89 -14.87
CA GLN A 102 19.67 57.29 -16.21
C GLN A 102 18.90 58.05 -17.33
N THR A 103 17.84 58.77 -16.97
CA THR A 103 16.99 59.53 -17.92
C THR A 103 17.14 61.05 -17.80
N GLN A 104 17.99 61.54 -16.89
CA GLN A 104 18.18 62.97 -16.62
C GLN A 104 18.95 63.66 -17.74
N SER A 105 18.34 64.69 -18.33
CA SER A 105 19.01 65.55 -19.31
C SER A 105 20.09 66.40 -18.63
N GLY A 106 21.34 66.29 -19.07
CA GLY A 106 22.46 67.04 -18.51
C GLY A 106 23.05 66.43 -17.23
N LEU A 107 22.78 65.14 -16.95
CA LEU A 107 23.47 64.38 -15.90
C LEU A 107 24.99 64.42 -16.14
N THR A 108 25.75 64.83 -15.13
CA THR A 108 27.22 64.84 -15.16
C THR A 108 27.80 63.48 -14.73
N GLN A 109 29.06 63.21 -15.08
CA GLN A 109 29.73 61.98 -14.65
C GLN A 109 29.80 61.85 -13.13
N THR A 110 30.07 62.95 -12.41
CA THR A 110 30.13 62.94 -10.94
C THR A 110 28.78 62.61 -10.29
N GLU A 111 27.66 63.03 -10.87
CA GLU A 111 26.33 62.64 -10.39
C GLU A 111 26.07 61.15 -10.65
N ALA A 112 26.37 60.66 -11.86
CA ALA A 112 26.22 59.24 -12.21
C ALA A 112 27.05 58.30 -11.31
N ASP A 113 28.31 58.69 -11.03
CA ASP A 113 29.22 57.96 -10.16
C ASP A 113 28.76 58.01 -8.68
N ALA A 114 28.16 59.12 -8.25
CA ALA A 114 27.61 59.27 -6.90
C ALA A 114 26.35 58.42 -6.69
N ASP A 115 25.43 58.36 -7.67
CA ASP A 115 24.26 57.47 -7.61
C ASP A 115 24.66 55.99 -7.64
N ALA A 116 25.66 55.62 -8.47
CA ALA A 116 26.21 54.26 -8.47
C ALA A 116 26.79 53.89 -7.10
N SER A 117 27.61 54.78 -6.53
CA SER A 117 28.19 54.62 -5.18
C SER A 117 27.12 54.55 -4.08
N ALA A 118 26.01 55.29 -4.21
CA ALA A 118 24.90 55.25 -3.25
C ALA A 118 24.21 53.88 -3.26
N ILE A 119 24.05 53.26 -4.44
CA ILE A 119 23.49 51.91 -4.56
C ILE A 119 24.45 50.88 -3.95
N GLU A 120 25.75 50.91 -4.28
CA GLU A 120 26.73 50.00 -3.69
C GLU A 120 26.80 50.10 -2.16
N ASN A 121 26.77 51.32 -1.61
CA ASN A 121 26.73 51.55 -0.17
C ASN A 121 25.43 51.03 0.47
N ALA A 122 24.29 51.12 -0.22
CA ALA A 122 23.02 50.58 0.27
C ALA A 122 22.97 49.05 0.23
N ILE A 123 23.60 48.40 -0.76
CA ILE A 123 23.78 46.93 -0.79
C ILE A 123 24.65 46.49 0.40
N ASN A 124 25.80 47.13 0.59
CA ASN A 124 26.70 46.84 1.72
C ASN A 124 26.08 47.20 3.09
N GLY A 125 25.06 48.06 3.10
CA GLY A 125 24.28 48.46 4.28
C GLY A 125 23.04 47.59 4.56
N LEU A 126 22.85 46.48 3.83
CA LEU A 126 21.84 45.49 4.17
C LEU A 126 22.17 44.85 5.53
N SER A 127 21.22 44.96 6.46
CA SER A 127 21.37 44.49 7.85
C SER A 127 21.01 43.02 8.04
N GLY A 128 20.37 42.42 7.03
CA GLY A 128 19.99 41.02 7.03
C GLY A 128 21.17 40.09 6.76
N LYS A 129 20.90 38.79 6.82
CA LYS A 129 21.87 37.74 6.50
C LYS A 129 21.22 36.70 5.61
N ASP A 130 22.05 35.90 4.96
CA ASP A 130 21.59 34.72 4.27
C ASP A 130 20.89 33.75 5.22
N THR A 131 19.85 33.10 4.69
CA THR A 131 18.99 32.17 5.44
C THR A 131 19.60 30.78 5.46
N ASP A 132 19.85 30.25 6.65
CA ASP A 132 20.31 28.88 6.84
C ASP A 132 19.14 27.90 6.67
N LYS A 133 19.20 27.14 5.57
CA LYS A 133 18.21 26.12 5.18
C LYS A 133 18.64 24.69 5.56
N THR A 134 19.73 24.52 6.30
CA THR A 134 20.27 23.20 6.68
C THR A 134 19.24 22.39 7.48
N ALA A 135 18.71 22.97 8.57
CA ALA A 135 17.73 22.31 9.41
C ALA A 135 16.40 22.00 8.69
N LEU A 136 15.99 22.85 7.74
CA LEU A 136 14.82 22.60 6.88
C LEU A 136 15.05 21.42 5.95
N THR A 137 16.22 21.36 5.30
CA THR A 137 16.60 20.26 4.40
C THR A 137 16.69 18.93 5.16
N ASP A 138 17.28 18.93 6.36
CA ASP A 138 17.32 17.74 7.23
C ASP A 138 15.92 17.29 7.67
N ALA A 139 15.02 18.23 7.99
CA ALA A 139 13.63 17.92 8.35
C ALA A 139 12.85 17.31 7.17
N ILE A 140 12.97 17.89 5.96
CA ILE A 140 12.37 17.34 4.72
C ILE A 140 12.88 15.92 4.46
N ASN A 141 14.21 15.71 4.50
CA ASN A 141 14.81 14.39 4.30
C ASN A 141 14.31 13.36 5.32
N LYS A 142 14.17 13.77 6.60
CA LYS A 142 13.61 12.92 7.65
C LYS A 142 12.13 12.60 7.40
N GLY A 143 11.33 13.58 6.98
CA GLY A 143 9.93 13.41 6.61
C GLY A 143 9.74 12.42 5.46
N ASN A 144 10.46 12.61 4.36
CA ASN A 144 10.45 11.73 3.19
C ASN A 144 10.86 10.28 3.56
N LYS A 145 11.87 10.11 4.43
CA LYS A 145 12.24 8.79 4.95
C LYS A 145 11.17 8.17 5.86
N THR A 146 10.48 8.99 6.66
CA THR A 146 9.35 8.53 7.49
C THR A 146 8.19 8.03 6.64
N GLN A 147 7.89 8.65 5.50
CA GLN A 147 6.84 8.20 4.58
C GLN A 147 7.10 6.79 4.02
N THR A 148 8.36 6.44 3.74
CA THR A 148 8.72 5.14 3.13
C THR A 148 8.98 4.04 4.15
N ASP A 149 9.65 4.35 5.26
CA ASP A 149 10.28 3.33 6.11
C ASP A 149 9.57 3.12 7.45
N SER A 150 8.59 3.95 7.81
CA SER A 150 7.96 3.93 9.14
C SER A 150 6.58 3.27 9.14
N SER A 151 6.40 2.24 9.97
CA SER A 151 5.07 1.70 10.31
C SER A 151 4.17 2.77 10.91
N ASP A 152 4.72 3.64 11.77
CA ASP A 152 3.97 4.72 12.43
C ASP A 152 3.28 5.66 11.43
N TYR A 153 3.92 5.88 10.27
CA TYR A 153 3.32 6.66 9.18
C TYR A 153 2.20 5.91 8.43
N GLN A 154 2.35 4.60 8.21
CA GLN A 154 1.35 3.77 7.52
C GLN A 154 0.14 3.46 8.42
N ASP A 155 0.37 3.33 9.72
CA ASP A 155 -0.62 2.94 10.74
C ASP A 155 -1.22 4.13 11.49
N THR A 156 -0.74 5.37 11.27
CA THR A 156 -1.37 6.58 11.81
C THR A 156 -2.73 6.89 11.16
N SER A 157 -3.45 7.84 11.76
CA SER A 157 -4.70 8.36 11.21
C SER A 157 -4.49 9.03 9.86
N ASP A 158 -5.53 8.93 9.04
CA ASP A 158 -5.65 9.54 7.72
C ASP A 158 -5.44 11.07 7.74
N ALA A 159 -5.79 11.72 8.86
CA ALA A 159 -5.62 13.15 9.04
C ALA A 159 -4.16 13.54 9.30
N LYS A 160 -3.47 12.81 10.18
CA LYS A 160 -2.06 13.05 10.51
C LYS A 160 -1.13 12.77 9.34
N ARG A 161 -1.39 11.68 8.61
CA ARG A 161 -0.64 11.31 7.41
C ARG A 161 -0.64 12.45 6.38
N ARG A 162 -1.83 12.92 6.01
CA ARG A 162 -2.00 14.08 5.10
C ARG A 162 -1.41 15.38 5.62
N GLN A 163 -1.37 15.58 6.95
CA GLN A 163 -0.82 16.79 7.54
C GLN A 163 0.71 16.83 7.42
N LEU A 164 1.39 15.71 7.67
CA LEU A 164 2.82 15.57 7.44
C LEU A 164 3.16 15.69 5.94
N ASP A 165 2.40 15.05 5.05
CA ASP A 165 2.59 15.14 3.59
C ASP A 165 2.51 16.59 3.09
N LYS A 166 1.52 17.33 3.61
CA LYS A 166 1.34 18.76 3.29
C LYS A 166 2.52 19.58 3.80
N ASP A 167 2.98 19.34 5.02
CA ASP A 167 4.07 20.12 5.62
C ASP A 167 5.41 19.89 4.92
N ILE A 168 5.68 18.65 4.48
CA ILE A 168 6.82 18.34 3.62
C ILE A 168 6.71 19.12 2.31
N THR A 169 5.54 19.12 1.66
CA THR A 169 5.32 19.85 0.39
C THR A 169 5.46 21.37 0.55
N ASP A 170 4.91 21.94 1.63
CA ASP A 170 5.05 23.36 1.96
C ASP A 170 6.52 23.72 2.25
N ALA A 171 7.24 22.85 2.97
CA ALA A 171 8.66 23.02 3.29
C ALA A 171 9.56 22.91 2.06
N GLU A 172 9.30 21.96 1.15
CA GLU A 172 10.02 21.84 -0.12
C GLU A 172 9.84 23.11 -0.98
N THR A 173 8.62 23.67 -1.00
CA THR A 173 8.33 24.95 -1.66
C THR A 173 9.12 26.09 -1.02
N LEU A 174 9.11 26.19 0.31
CA LEU A 174 9.87 27.20 1.06
C LEU A 174 11.39 27.05 0.90
N ASN A 175 11.89 25.82 0.74
CA ASN A 175 13.32 25.55 0.53
C ASN A 175 13.79 26.14 -0.80
N GLN A 176 12.92 26.23 -1.82
CA GLN A 176 13.22 26.86 -3.11
C GLN A 176 13.02 28.39 -3.14
N ASP A 177 12.34 28.99 -2.14
CA ASP A 177 12.11 30.44 -2.11
C ASP A 177 13.40 31.20 -1.75
N PRO A 178 13.97 32.05 -2.64
CA PRO A 178 15.18 32.82 -2.36
C PRO A 178 14.94 33.97 -1.34
N LYS A 179 13.68 34.26 -0.99
CA LYS A 179 13.29 35.27 0.02
C LYS A 179 12.71 34.66 1.29
N ALA A 180 12.77 33.34 1.46
CA ALA A 180 12.43 32.67 2.70
C ALA A 180 13.21 33.30 3.86
N SER A 181 12.52 33.64 4.95
CA SER A 181 13.16 34.18 6.16
C SER A 181 13.57 33.07 7.12
N GLN A 182 14.54 33.35 8.01
CA GLN A 182 15.00 32.36 9.00
C GLN A 182 13.84 31.85 9.86
N SER A 183 12.96 32.75 10.33
CA SER A 183 11.79 32.39 11.13
C SER A 183 10.83 31.43 10.39
N ASN A 184 10.67 31.59 9.07
CA ASN A 184 9.80 30.72 8.29
C ASN A 184 10.42 29.32 8.12
N VAL A 185 11.72 29.22 7.82
CA VAL A 185 12.40 27.93 7.61
C VAL A 185 12.51 27.15 8.93
N ASP A 186 12.80 27.83 10.04
CA ASP A 186 12.84 27.25 11.38
C ASP A 186 11.45 26.72 11.78
N ALA A 187 10.39 27.49 11.54
CA ALA A 187 9.02 27.09 11.82
C ALA A 187 8.58 25.86 10.99
N ALA A 188 8.91 25.82 9.70
CA ALA A 188 8.60 24.69 8.83
C ALA A 188 9.38 23.42 9.24
N ALA A 189 10.68 23.53 9.54
CA ALA A 189 11.51 22.43 10.04
C ALA A 189 10.97 21.86 11.37
N LYS A 190 10.53 22.76 12.27
CA LYS A 190 9.87 22.37 13.52
C LYS A 190 8.54 21.67 13.27
N LYS A 191 7.71 22.16 12.34
CA LYS A 191 6.37 21.60 12.06
C LYS A 191 6.46 20.14 11.61
N ILE A 192 7.34 19.84 10.65
CA ILE A 192 7.64 18.46 10.22
C ILE A 192 8.12 17.60 11.41
N SER A 193 9.03 18.14 12.23
CA SER A 193 9.57 17.42 13.38
C SER A 193 8.51 17.11 14.45
N ASP A 194 7.60 18.04 14.72
CA ASP A 194 6.47 17.87 15.63
C ASP A 194 5.50 16.82 15.06
N ASP A 195 5.14 16.91 13.78
CA ASP A 195 4.21 15.99 13.13
C ASP A 195 4.72 14.54 13.16
N ILE A 196 5.99 14.31 12.82
CA ILE A 196 6.65 12.99 12.91
C ILE A 196 6.56 12.43 14.34
N ASN A 197 6.90 13.25 15.35
CA ASN A 197 6.84 12.83 16.76
C ASN A 197 5.41 12.56 17.25
N ASN A 198 4.40 13.11 16.56
CA ASN A 198 2.99 13.02 16.92
C ASN A 198 2.20 11.99 16.09
N LEU A 199 2.81 11.26 15.14
CA LEU A 199 2.11 10.28 14.28
C LEU A 199 1.28 9.27 15.10
N ASN A 200 1.85 8.65 16.12
CA ASN A 200 1.15 7.66 16.95
C ASN A 200 0.32 8.26 18.10
N GLN A 201 0.23 9.59 18.25
CA GLN A 201 -0.36 10.22 19.43
C GLN A 201 -1.79 10.72 19.18
N GLY A 202 -2.76 10.24 19.96
CA GLY A 202 -4.16 10.68 19.87
C GLY A 202 -4.91 10.16 18.65
N THR A 203 -4.47 9.04 18.06
CA THR A 203 -5.24 8.26 17.09
C THR A 203 -6.21 7.31 17.79
N ASP A 204 -7.22 6.81 17.07
CA ASP A 204 -8.12 5.78 17.58
C ASP A 204 -7.33 4.51 17.96
N ALA A 205 -6.35 4.09 17.14
CA ALA A 205 -5.49 2.95 17.42
C ALA A 205 -4.70 3.09 18.74
N ALA A 206 -4.15 4.28 19.03
CA ALA A 206 -3.43 4.55 20.27
C ALA A 206 -4.35 4.52 21.51
N ASN A 207 -5.60 4.96 21.35
CA ASN A 207 -6.61 4.96 22.40
C ASN A 207 -7.27 3.59 22.61
N ASN A 208 -7.25 2.70 21.60
CA ASN A 208 -7.89 1.39 21.61
C ASN A 208 -6.86 0.25 21.55
N LYS A 209 -6.30 -0.13 22.70
CA LYS A 209 -5.41 -1.31 22.78
C LYS A 209 -6.13 -2.55 22.21
N PRO A 210 -5.55 -3.28 21.24
CA PRO A 210 -6.20 -4.44 20.63
C PRO A 210 -6.38 -5.59 21.65
N ALA A 211 -7.53 -6.24 21.55
CA ALA A 211 -7.93 -7.40 22.35
C ALA A 211 -7.58 -8.69 21.59
N ILE A 212 -6.81 -9.56 22.23
CA ILE A 212 -6.45 -10.87 21.70
C ILE A 212 -7.71 -11.78 21.77
N PRO A 213 -8.07 -12.50 20.69
CA PRO A 213 -9.21 -13.40 20.72
C PRO A 213 -9.00 -14.54 21.72
N ALA A 214 -10.04 -14.89 22.49
CA ALA A 214 -9.98 -15.95 23.50
C ALA A 214 -9.85 -17.36 22.90
N SER A 215 -10.22 -17.54 21.62
CA SER A 215 -10.09 -18.79 20.87
C SER A 215 -9.18 -18.56 19.68
N LYS A 216 -8.13 -19.38 19.58
CA LYS A 216 -7.21 -19.41 18.44
C LYS A 216 -7.64 -20.48 17.44
N ILE A 217 -7.37 -20.25 16.16
CA ILE A 217 -7.67 -21.20 15.10
C ILE A 217 -6.52 -22.23 14.97
N PRO A 218 -6.77 -23.54 15.07
CA PRO A 218 -5.78 -24.56 14.76
C PRO A 218 -5.51 -24.58 13.26
N VAL A 219 -4.23 -24.45 12.86
CA VAL A 219 -3.80 -24.41 11.46
C VAL A 219 -2.72 -25.44 11.17
N GLY A 220 -2.75 -26.02 9.97
CA GLY A 220 -1.76 -27.01 9.51
C GLY A 220 -0.45 -26.36 9.03
N ASP A 221 -0.52 -25.13 8.51
CA ASP A 221 0.66 -24.33 8.15
C ASP A 221 0.54 -22.91 8.74
N ASN A 222 1.33 -22.61 9.77
CA ASN A 222 1.40 -21.28 10.39
C ASN A 222 2.02 -20.19 9.49
N SER A 223 2.56 -20.55 8.33
CA SER A 223 3.11 -19.63 7.32
C SER A 223 2.23 -19.46 6.07
N HIS A 224 1.22 -20.32 5.86
CA HIS A 224 0.31 -20.26 4.72
C HIS A 224 -1.13 -20.65 5.09
N LEU A 225 -1.81 -19.79 5.84
CA LEU A 225 -3.24 -19.96 6.13
C LEU A 225 -4.07 -20.02 4.84
N THR A 226 -4.96 -21.00 4.78
CA THR A 226 -6.05 -21.08 3.79
C THR A 226 -7.05 -19.93 3.95
N ASP A 227 -7.84 -19.66 2.91
CA ASP A 227 -8.85 -18.60 2.95
C ASP A 227 -9.94 -18.85 4.00
N ASP A 228 -10.28 -20.12 4.27
CA ASP A 228 -11.21 -20.53 5.32
C ASP A 228 -10.62 -20.23 6.72
N GLU A 229 -9.35 -20.58 6.97
CA GLU A 229 -8.65 -20.26 8.23
C GLU A 229 -8.52 -18.75 8.43
N LYS A 230 -8.20 -17.98 7.38
CA LYS A 230 -8.19 -16.51 7.41
C LYS A 230 -9.57 -15.95 7.74
N GLY A 231 -10.64 -16.53 7.20
CA GLY A 231 -12.02 -16.18 7.53
C GLY A 231 -12.33 -16.38 9.01
N GLN A 232 -11.98 -17.55 9.56
CA GLN A 232 -12.17 -17.85 10.98
C GLN A 232 -11.34 -16.94 11.91
N VAL A 233 -10.07 -16.66 11.57
CA VAL A 233 -9.22 -15.72 12.30
C VAL A 233 -9.83 -14.32 12.31
N LYS A 234 -10.28 -13.84 11.14
CA LYS A 234 -10.94 -12.53 10.98
C LYS A 234 -12.17 -12.41 11.87
N ASP A 235 -13.05 -13.42 11.89
CA ASP A 235 -14.27 -13.39 12.69
C ASP A 235 -13.98 -13.42 14.20
N ASN A 236 -13.04 -14.26 14.65
CA ASN A 236 -12.63 -14.32 16.05
C ASN A 236 -12.00 -13.00 16.54
N VAL A 237 -11.15 -12.38 15.73
CA VAL A 237 -10.54 -11.08 16.05
C VAL A 237 -11.60 -9.97 16.02
N GLN A 238 -12.46 -9.92 14.99
CA GLN A 238 -13.49 -8.89 14.85
C GLN A 238 -14.49 -8.90 16.01
N LYS A 239 -14.89 -10.10 16.47
CA LYS A 239 -15.77 -10.29 17.63
C LYS A 239 -15.19 -9.72 18.93
N SER A 240 -13.86 -9.70 19.05
CA SER A 240 -13.16 -9.19 20.24
C SER A 240 -12.82 -7.70 20.15
N ASN A 241 -12.88 -7.10 18.95
CA ASN A 241 -12.39 -5.75 18.65
C ASN A 241 -13.46 -4.89 17.97
N SER A 242 -14.63 -4.72 18.59
CA SER A 242 -15.80 -4.01 18.04
C SER A 242 -15.56 -2.53 17.68
N ASN A 243 -14.56 -1.89 18.29
CA ASN A 243 -14.25 -0.47 18.07
C ASN A 243 -13.47 -0.20 16.77
N GLY A 244 -12.98 -1.26 16.13
CA GLY A 244 -12.30 -1.20 14.84
C GLY A 244 -12.84 -2.27 13.89
N LYS A 245 -12.40 -2.19 12.64
CA LYS A 245 -12.78 -3.15 11.60
C LYS A 245 -11.56 -3.98 11.20
N VAL A 246 -11.69 -5.30 11.20
CA VAL A 246 -10.67 -6.17 10.59
C VAL A 246 -10.68 -5.92 9.08
N THR A 247 -9.53 -5.48 8.57
CA THR A 247 -9.32 -5.13 7.15
C THR A 247 -8.44 -6.13 6.42
N ASN A 248 -7.52 -6.80 7.12
CA ASN A 248 -6.62 -7.79 6.53
C ASN A 248 -6.31 -8.93 7.53
N VAL A 249 -6.09 -10.13 7.00
CA VAL A 249 -5.42 -11.25 7.67
C VAL A 249 -4.41 -11.78 6.65
N ASP A 250 -3.11 -11.74 6.97
CA ASP A 250 -2.07 -12.25 6.07
C ASP A 250 -1.90 -13.77 6.13
N ASP A 251 -1.00 -14.32 5.31
CA ASP A 251 -0.73 -15.76 5.22
C ASP A 251 -0.18 -16.36 6.52
N GLN A 252 0.33 -15.53 7.43
CA GLN A 252 0.83 -15.95 8.75
C GLN A 252 -0.19 -15.71 9.87
N GLY A 253 -1.39 -15.23 9.54
CA GLY A 253 -2.46 -14.92 10.48
C GLY A 253 -2.32 -13.58 11.22
N ASN A 254 -1.34 -12.73 10.88
CA ASN A 254 -1.29 -11.38 11.44
C ASN A 254 -2.51 -10.60 10.93
N THR A 255 -3.24 -10.00 11.87
CA THR A 255 -4.56 -9.43 11.61
C THR A 255 -4.53 -7.92 11.82
N THR A 256 -4.79 -7.17 10.75
CA THR A 256 -4.85 -5.70 10.77
C THR A 256 -6.27 -5.23 11.09
N ILE A 257 -6.38 -4.45 12.16
CA ILE A 257 -7.60 -3.74 12.57
C ILE A 257 -7.43 -2.27 12.15
N THR A 258 -8.30 -1.76 11.29
CA THR A 258 -8.36 -0.32 10.94
C THR A 258 -9.50 0.35 11.69
N TYR A 259 -9.26 1.53 12.25
CA TYR A 259 -10.22 2.34 13.00
C TYR A 259 -10.89 3.42 12.12
N PRO A 260 -11.96 4.08 12.59
CA PRO A 260 -12.68 5.11 11.82
C PRO A 260 -11.79 6.29 11.36
N ASP A 261 -10.79 6.69 12.15
CA ASP A 261 -9.81 7.71 11.76
C ASP A 261 -8.76 7.24 10.74
N GLY A 262 -8.82 5.98 10.27
CA GLY A 262 -7.88 5.37 9.33
C GLY A 262 -6.66 4.70 9.98
N SER A 263 -6.40 4.96 11.27
CA SER A 263 -5.27 4.37 12.01
C SER A 263 -5.43 2.87 12.21
N LYS A 264 -4.34 2.18 12.59
CA LYS A 264 -4.28 0.71 12.58
C LYS A 264 -3.62 0.13 13.82
N ASN A 265 -4.08 -1.06 14.19
CA ASN A 265 -3.39 -1.97 15.11
C ASN A 265 -3.23 -3.33 14.43
N VAL A 266 -2.14 -4.04 14.74
CA VAL A 266 -1.87 -5.40 14.24
C VAL A 266 -1.83 -6.37 15.41
N ILE A 267 -2.64 -7.44 15.34
CA ILE A 267 -2.51 -8.61 16.21
C ILE A 267 -1.67 -9.64 15.49
N SER A 268 -0.67 -10.20 16.15
CA SER A 268 0.27 -11.14 15.54
C SER A 268 -0.35 -12.53 15.37
N GLY A 269 0.06 -13.26 14.32
CA GLY A 269 -0.42 -14.61 14.00
C GLY A 269 -0.31 -15.61 15.14
N LYS A 270 0.75 -15.52 15.94
CA LYS A 270 0.94 -16.35 17.17
C LYS A 270 -0.17 -16.16 18.21
N ASP A 271 -0.87 -15.05 18.17
CA ASP A 271 -1.92 -14.66 19.11
C ASP A 271 -3.33 -15.00 18.56
N THR A 272 -3.45 -15.29 17.25
CA THR A 272 -4.70 -15.66 16.57
C THR A 272 -4.78 -17.15 16.18
N THR A 273 -3.65 -17.84 16.04
CA THR A 273 -3.55 -19.24 15.58
C THR A 273 -2.80 -20.15 16.54
N THR A 274 -2.95 -21.45 16.35
CA THR A 274 -2.21 -22.52 17.06
C THR A 274 -1.98 -23.69 16.11
N GLY A 275 -1.10 -24.63 16.44
CA GLY A 275 -0.90 -25.84 15.62
C GLY A 275 -2.04 -26.84 15.81
N THR A 276 -2.24 -27.72 14.82
CA THR A 276 -3.21 -28.82 14.94
C THR A 276 -2.78 -29.87 15.99
N SER A 277 -3.75 -30.52 16.63
CA SER A 277 -3.54 -31.59 17.61
C SER A 277 -3.89 -32.94 17.00
N LYS A 278 -2.94 -33.88 17.06
CA LYS A 278 -3.07 -35.26 16.55
C LYS A 278 -3.32 -36.30 17.65
N ASP A 279 -3.59 -35.87 18.87
CA ASP A 279 -3.70 -36.76 20.04
C ASP A 279 -4.87 -37.74 19.93
N ASP A 280 -6.05 -37.28 19.50
CA ASP A 280 -7.22 -38.16 19.38
C ASP A 280 -7.14 -39.09 18.16
N LEU A 281 -6.52 -38.64 17.07
CA LEU A 281 -6.14 -39.51 15.94
C LEU A 281 -5.14 -40.59 16.37
N ASN A 282 -4.12 -40.25 17.15
CA ASN A 282 -3.18 -41.22 17.72
C ASN A 282 -3.89 -42.26 18.61
N LYS A 283 -4.84 -41.84 19.45
CA LYS A 283 -5.68 -42.75 20.26
C LYS A 283 -6.53 -43.66 19.38
N ALA A 284 -7.20 -43.11 18.36
CA ALA A 284 -8.04 -43.86 17.43
C ALA A 284 -7.22 -44.93 16.69
N ILE A 285 -6.05 -44.59 16.13
CA ILE A 285 -5.14 -45.53 15.46
C ILE A 285 -4.70 -46.66 16.41
N ASN A 286 -4.35 -46.35 17.66
CA ASN A 286 -3.96 -47.34 18.65
C ASN A 286 -5.13 -48.28 19.03
N ASN A 287 -6.34 -47.73 19.19
CA ASN A 287 -7.56 -48.50 19.44
C ASN A 287 -7.90 -49.40 18.24
N GLY A 288 -7.74 -48.91 17.00
CA GLY A 288 -7.98 -49.68 15.78
C GLY A 288 -7.00 -50.85 15.62
N ASN A 289 -5.71 -50.62 15.87
CA ASN A 289 -4.71 -51.68 15.90
C ASN A 289 -4.98 -52.72 17.02
N SER A 290 -5.52 -52.28 18.16
CA SER A 290 -5.95 -53.18 19.24
C SER A 290 -7.21 -53.98 18.86
N ALA A 291 -8.15 -53.36 18.13
CA ALA A 291 -9.31 -54.05 17.61
C ALA A 291 -8.92 -55.16 16.60
N LYS A 292 -7.90 -54.93 15.76
CA LYS A 292 -7.37 -55.93 14.81
C LYS A 292 -6.83 -57.22 15.43
N THR A 293 -6.47 -57.22 16.73
CA THR A 293 -6.04 -58.43 17.45
C THR A 293 -7.15 -59.08 18.27
N SER A 294 -8.36 -58.51 18.28
CA SER A 294 -9.52 -59.04 19.00
C SER A 294 -10.20 -60.21 18.28
N GLY A 295 -10.89 -61.06 19.05
CA GLY A 295 -11.76 -62.10 18.49
C GLY A 295 -12.98 -61.56 17.73
N ASN A 296 -13.39 -60.31 17.99
CA ASN A 296 -14.45 -59.66 17.21
C ASN A 296 -13.99 -59.42 15.77
N TYR A 297 -12.75 -58.94 15.59
CA TYR A 297 -12.17 -58.73 14.27
C TYR A 297 -11.97 -60.03 13.48
N THR A 298 -11.72 -61.18 14.11
CA THR A 298 -11.66 -62.46 13.38
C THR A 298 -13.03 -63.00 12.96
N ASN A 299 -14.11 -62.54 13.61
CA ASN A 299 -15.46 -63.10 13.48
C ASN A 299 -16.44 -62.17 12.73
N THR A 300 -16.02 -60.93 12.43
CA THR A 300 -16.77 -59.98 11.62
C THR A 300 -16.54 -60.17 10.12
N SER A 301 -17.45 -59.64 9.31
CA SER A 301 -17.39 -59.72 7.84
C SER A 301 -16.10 -59.18 7.23
N ASP A 302 -15.72 -59.71 6.07
CA ASP A 302 -14.54 -59.26 5.30
C ASP A 302 -14.54 -57.75 5.06
N GLN A 303 -15.69 -57.19 4.67
CA GLN A 303 -15.88 -55.75 4.45
C GLN A 303 -15.54 -54.92 5.69
N ASN A 304 -16.03 -55.30 6.88
CA ASN A 304 -15.75 -54.56 8.12
C ASN A 304 -14.24 -54.59 8.47
N ARG A 305 -13.55 -55.69 8.16
CA ARG A 305 -12.10 -55.79 8.37
C ARG A 305 -11.35 -54.88 7.40
N ASP A 306 -11.71 -54.91 6.12
CA ASP A 306 -11.12 -54.08 5.09
C ASP A 306 -11.35 -52.59 5.35
N ASP A 307 -12.54 -52.20 5.82
CA ASP A 307 -12.85 -50.81 6.13
C ASP A 307 -12.09 -50.32 7.38
N LEU A 308 -11.91 -51.15 8.41
CA LEU A 308 -11.02 -50.81 9.53
C LEU A 308 -9.56 -50.68 9.09
N ASN A 309 -9.07 -51.54 8.19
CA ASN A 309 -7.72 -51.42 7.65
C ASN A 309 -7.56 -50.11 6.87
N LYS A 310 -8.46 -49.80 5.94
CA LYS A 310 -8.44 -48.54 5.16
C LYS A 310 -8.51 -47.31 6.06
N ALA A 311 -9.35 -47.31 7.09
CA ALA A 311 -9.48 -46.19 8.02
C ALA A 311 -8.18 -45.96 8.80
N ILE A 312 -7.52 -47.04 9.28
CA ILE A 312 -6.22 -46.95 9.96
C ILE A 312 -5.13 -46.45 8.99
N ASP A 313 -5.12 -46.94 7.74
CA ASP A 313 -4.14 -46.52 6.74
C ASP A 313 -4.32 -45.03 6.37
N HIS A 314 -5.57 -44.57 6.17
CA HIS A 314 -5.89 -43.15 5.97
C HIS A 314 -5.49 -42.30 7.19
N GLY A 315 -5.81 -42.75 8.41
CA GLY A 315 -5.39 -42.05 9.63
C GLY A 315 -3.87 -41.95 9.78
N ASN A 316 -3.11 -42.96 9.35
CA ASN A 316 -1.65 -42.88 9.31
C ASN A 316 -1.15 -41.90 8.24
N GLN A 317 -1.84 -41.74 7.11
CA GLN A 317 -1.52 -40.72 6.10
C GLN A 317 -1.74 -39.31 6.67
N VAL A 318 -2.93 -39.03 7.21
CA VAL A 318 -3.28 -37.74 7.83
C VAL A 318 -2.39 -37.41 9.03
N LYS A 319 -2.02 -38.40 9.83
CA LYS A 319 -1.06 -38.24 10.93
C LYS A 319 0.32 -37.77 10.43
N ASN A 320 0.80 -38.34 9.33
CA ASN A 320 2.13 -38.07 8.79
C ASN A 320 2.18 -36.82 7.89
N ASP A 321 1.04 -36.34 7.40
CA ASP A 321 0.93 -35.06 6.69
C ASP A 321 1.23 -33.89 7.65
N PRO A 322 2.28 -33.09 7.44
CA PRO A 322 2.60 -31.95 8.29
C PRO A 322 1.56 -30.82 8.21
N HIS A 323 0.76 -30.75 7.15
CA HIS A 323 -0.19 -29.67 6.87
C HIS A 323 -1.67 -30.07 7.02
N ALA A 324 -1.96 -31.30 7.48
CA ALA A 324 -3.31 -31.76 7.73
C ALA A 324 -4.09 -30.78 8.62
N SER A 325 -5.28 -30.36 8.17
CA SER A 325 -6.15 -29.48 8.94
C SER A 325 -6.71 -30.21 10.16
N GLN A 326 -7.14 -29.47 11.18
CA GLN A 326 -7.77 -30.11 12.36
C GLN A 326 -9.01 -30.90 11.95
N LYS A 327 -9.75 -30.43 10.94
CA LYS A 327 -10.91 -31.13 10.39
C LYS A 327 -10.54 -32.49 9.82
N ASP A 328 -9.49 -32.59 9.01
CA ASP A 328 -9.07 -33.86 8.40
C ASP A 328 -8.59 -34.85 9.48
N ILE A 329 -7.89 -34.34 10.51
CA ILE A 329 -7.43 -35.11 11.67
C ILE A 329 -8.61 -35.66 12.47
N ASP A 330 -9.62 -34.83 12.73
CA ASP A 330 -10.84 -35.20 13.46
C ASP A 330 -11.71 -36.17 12.64
N GLU A 331 -11.87 -35.95 11.33
CA GLU A 331 -12.60 -36.85 10.43
C GLU A 331 -11.94 -38.22 10.35
N ALA A 332 -10.61 -38.29 10.17
CA ALA A 332 -9.86 -39.55 10.17
C ALA A 332 -9.95 -40.30 11.52
N ALA A 333 -9.94 -39.60 12.65
CA ALA A 333 -10.13 -40.20 13.96
C ALA A 333 -11.55 -40.78 14.12
N ASN A 334 -12.56 -40.05 13.65
CA ASN A 334 -13.97 -40.48 13.68
C ASN A 334 -14.23 -41.69 12.77
N ASP A 335 -13.64 -41.74 11.56
CA ASP A 335 -13.78 -42.88 10.65
C ASP A 335 -13.16 -44.16 11.23
N ILE A 336 -12.01 -44.07 11.90
CA ILE A 336 -11.42 -45.21 12.62
C ILE A 336 -12.35 -45.68 13.74
N ASN A 337 -12.85 -44.78 14.59
CA ASN A 337 -13.76 -45.14 15.68
C ASN A 337 -15.05 -45.80 15.16
N LYS A 338 -15.63 -45.27 14.08
CA LYS A 338 -16.80 -45.84 13.40
C LYS A 338 -16.53 -47.23 12.82
N ALA A 339 -15.34 -47.46 12.25
CA ALA A 339 -14.95 -48.78 11.77
C ALA A 339 -14.75 -49.79 12.92
N ILE A 340 -14.19 -49.35 14.06
CA ILE A 340 -14.10 -50.16 15.30
C ILE A 340 -15.49 -50.53 15.80
N ASP A 341 -16.44 -49.58 15.82
CA ASP A 341 -17.82 -49.83 16.22
C ASP A 341 -18.54 -50.82 15.30
N ASN A 342 -18.30 -50.78 13.99
CA ASN A 342 -18.83 -51.77 13.05
C ASN A 342 -18.28 -53.18 13.36
N VAL A 343 -16.97 -53.31 13.58
CA VAL A 343 -16.32 -54.57 13.97
C VAL A 343 -16.89 -55.14 15.28
N ASN A 344 -17.21 -54.28 16.26
CA ASN A 344 -17.71 -54.69 17.56
C ASN A 344 -19.23 -54.96 17.62
N ASN A 345 -20.04 -54.20 16.89
CA ASN A 345 -21.48 -54.15 17.13
C ASN A 345 -22.36 -54.77 16.02
N ARG A 346 -21.88 -54.95 14.78
CA ARG A 346 -22.75 -55.38 13.66
C ARG A 346 -22.09 -56.34 12.66
N GLN A 347 -22.76 -57.47 12.46
CA GLN A 347 -22.45 -58.54 11.50
C GLN A 347 -21.20 -59.40 11.81
N THR A 348 -21.37 -60.29 12.79
CA THR A 348 -20.92 -61.68 12.57
C THR A 348 -21.85 -62.31 11.53
N ASP A 349 -21.34 -63.19 10.67
CA ASP A 349 -22.20 -63.90 9.70
C ASP A 349 -23.15 -64.92 10.36
N ALA A 350 -23.05 -65.12 11.68
CA ALA A 350 -23.99 -65.90 12.49
C ALA A 350 -25.44 -65.41 12.37
N SER A 351 -25.69 -64.11 12.13
CA SER A 351 -27.06 -63.59 11.89
C SER A 351 -27.57 -63.81 10.46
N LYS A 352 -26.78 -64.46 9.59
CA LYS A 352 -27.19 -64.93 8.25
C LYS A 352 -27.18 -66.45 8.12
N ASN A 353 -26.48 -67.15 9.02
CA ASN A 353 -26.42 -68.60 9.13
C ASN A 353 -27.05 -69.04 10.47
N GLU A 354 -28.39 -68.98 10.59
CA GLU A 354 -29.08 -69.67 11.68
C GLU A 354 -28.84 -71.19 11.56
N PRO A 355 -28.50 -71.90 12.65
CA PRO A 355 -28.36 -73.35 12.64
C PRO A 355 -29.65 -74.03 12.17
N VAL A 356 -29.59 -74.73 11.05
CA VAL A 356 -30.70 -75.51 10.51
C VAL A 356 -30.90 -76.73 11.40
N ILE A 357 -32.03 -76.77 12.13
CA ILE A 357 -32.40 -77.93 12.93
C ILE A 357 -32.59 -79.13 12.00
N PRO A 358 -31.89 -80.27 12.19
CA PRO A 358 -32.05 -81.43 11.34
C PRO A 358 -33.48 -81.97 11.44
N THR A 359 -34.11 -82.19 10.28
CA THR A 359 -35.44 -82.80 10.19
C THR A 359 -35.41 -84.29 10.54
N THR A 360 -34.26 -84.94 10.37
CA THR A 360 -33.99 -86.31 10.84
C THR A 360 -33.48 -86.28 12.27
N LYS A 361 -34.23 -86.88 13.20
CA LYS A 361 -33.79 -87.08 14.59
C LYS A 361 -33.13 -88.45 14.76
N THR A 362 -32.04 -88.51 15.49
CA THR A 362 -31.45 -89.75 16.00
C THR A 362 -32.33 -90.29 17.13
N PRO A 363 -32.90 -91.51 17.05
CA PRO A 363 -33.58 -92.15 18.18
C PRO A 363 -32.53 -92.55 19.23
N VAL A 364 -32.78 -92.24 20.51
CA VAL A 364 -31.88 -92.56 21.61
C VAL A 364 -32.62 -93.23 22.76
N SER A 365 -31.90 -94.02 23.57
CA SER A 365 -32.50 -94.75 24.70
C SER A 365 -32.60 -93.91 25.99
N ASP A 366 -31.65 -93.00 26.20
CA ASP A 366 -31.67 -91.95 27.23
C ASP A 366 -31.22 -90.63 26.60
N ASN A 367 -32.08 -89.61 26.64
CA ASN A 367 -31.79 -88.26 26.14
C ASN A 367 -30.77 -87.50 26.99
N SER A 368 -30.36 -88.04 28.13
CA SER A 368 -29.44 -87.40 29.08
C SER A 368 -28.00 -87.92 28.97
N HIS A 369 -27.80 -89.09 28.35
CA HIS A 369 -26.52 -89.79 28.24
C HIS A 369 -26.40 -90.55 26.92
N LEU A 370 -26.20 -89.83 25.81
CA LEU A 370 -25.97 -90.41 24.50
C LEU A 370 -24.67 -91.25 24.50
N THR A 371 -24.77 -92.46 23.98
CA THR A 371 -23.61 -93.30 23.62
C THR A 371 -22.80 -92.65 22.49
N ASP A 372 -21.54 -93.07 22.34
CA ASP A 372 -20.67 -92.50 21.30
C ASP A 372 -21.21 -92.73 19.87
N ASP A 373 -21.89 -93.85 19.63
CA ASP A 373 -22.59 -94.13 18.37
C ASP A 373 -23.79 -93.18 18.15
N GLU A 374 -24.60 -92.92 19.18
CA GLU A 374 -25.72 -91.97 19.12
C GLU A 374 -25.21 -90.53 18.90
N LYS A 375 -24.13 -90.11 19.59
CA LYS A 375 -23.46 -88.82 19.37
C LYS A 375 -22.94 -88.69 17.94
N SER A 376 -22.34 -89.75 17.39
CA SER A 376 -21.85 -89.79 16.02
C SER A 376 -22.99 -89.61 15.01
N GLN A 377 -24.12 -90.30 15.22
CA GLN A 377 -25.31 -90.14 14.37
C GLN A 377 -25.94 -88.74 14.49
N VAL A 378 -26.00 -88.16 15.70
CA VAL A 378 -26.44 -86.75 15.89
C VAL A 378 -25.49 -85.80 15.15
N LYS A 379 -24.17 -86.00 15.27
CA LYS A 379 -23.16 -85.22 14.56
C LYS A 379 -23.37 -85.24 13.06
N ASP A 380 -23.54 -86.42 12.46
CA ASP A 380 -23.77 -86.59 11.03
C ASP A 380 -25.09 -85.95 10.56
N ASN A 381 -26.18 -86.13 11.32
CA ASN A 381 -27.49 -85.54 11.00
C ASN A 381 -27.46 -84.01 11.04
N VAL A 382 -26.82 -83.42 12.05
CA VAL A 382 -26.65 -81.96 12.15
C VAL A 382 -25.69 -81.45 11.07
N GLN A 383 -24.57 -82.13 10.84
CA GLN A 383 -23.56 -81.76 9.82
C GLN A 383 -24.13 -81.79 8.40
N LYS A 384 -25.01 -82.75 8.10
CA LYS A 384 -25.70 -82.87 6.81
C LYS A 384 -26.72 -81.73 6.59
N SER A 385 -27.39 -81.29 7.66
CA SER A 385 -28.36 -80.20 7.61
C SER A 385 -27.70 -78.82 7.61
N ASN A 386 -26.47 -78.74 8.13
CA ASN A 386 -25.65 -77.54 8.23
C ASN A 386 -24.37 -77.68 7.39
N SER A 387 -24.52 -77.98 6.10
CA SER A 387 -23.41 -78.19 5.15
C SER A 387 -22.43 -77.02 5.07
N ASN A 388 -22.88 -75.82 5.43
CA ASN A 388 -22.12 -74.57 5.40
C ASN A 388 -21.46 -74.23 6.76
N GLY A 389 -21.45 -75.19 7.69
CA GLY A 389 -20.71 -75.14 8.94
C GLY A 389 -20.03 -76.47 9.23
N LYS A 390 -19.21 -76.51 10.26
CA LYS A 390 -18.51 -77.72 10.72
C LYS A 390 -19.01 -78.06 12.12
N VAL A 391 -19.55 -79.26 12.30
CA VAL A 391 -19.91 -79.75 13.64
C VAL A 391 -18.65 -80.12 14.39
N THR A 392 -18.34 -79.35 15.44
CA THR A 392 -17.12 -79.51 16.24
C THR A 392 -17.35 -80.40 17.45
N ASN A 393 -18.54 -80.36 18.07
CA ASN A 393 -18.88 -81.13 19.26
C ASN A 393 -20.34 -81.59 19.27
N VAL A 394 -20.60 -82.74 19.92
CA VAL A 394 -21.94 -83.18 20.38
C VAL A 394 -21.76 -83.65 21.82
N ASP A 395 -22.53 -83.10 22.76
CA ASP A 395 -22.44 -83.48 24.18
C ASP A 395 -23.29 -84.72 24.54
N ASP A 396 -23.25 -85.12 25.81
CA ASP A 396 -24.01 -86.26 26.35
C ASP A 396 -25.54 -86.09 26.24
N GLN A 397 -26.05 -84.89 25.96
CA GLN A 397 -27.47 -84.57 25.80
C GLN A 397 -27.85 -84.34 24.33
N GLY A 398 -26.89 -84.45 23.41
CA GLY A 398 -27.07 -84.19 21.98
C GLY A 398 -27.01 -82.71 21.58
N ASN A 399 -26.69 -81.80 22.50
CA ASN A 399 -26.46 -80.41 22.14
C ASN A 399 -25.24 -80.34 21.23
N THR A 400 -25.38 -79.67 20.09
CA THR A 400 -24.40 -79.72 19.01
C THR A 400 -23.79 -78.35 18.76
N THR A 401 -22.46 -78.26 18.85
CA THR A 401 -21.71 -77.04 18.53
C THR A 401 -21.34 -77.04 17.05
N ILE A 402 -21.77 -76.01 16.34
CA ILE A 402 -21.43 -75.79 14.93
C ILE A 402 -20.52 -74.57 14.83
N GLU A 403 -19.33 -74.75 14.28
CA GLU A 403 -18.46 -73.67 13.83
C GLU A 403 -18.95 -73.22 12.44
N PRO A 404 -19.47 -72.00 12.25
CA PRO A 404 -19.92 -71.54 10.94
C PRO A 404 -18.73 -71.46 9.99
N ALA A 405 -18.91 -71.83 8.72
CA ALA A 405 -17.86 -71.58 7.73
C ALA A 405 -17.65 -70.08 7.58
N LYS A 406 -16.39 -69.65 7.55
CA LYS A 406 -16.03 -68.31 7.11
C LYS A 406 -16.57 -68.12 5.70
N MET A 407 -17.44 -67.12 5.48
CA MET A 407 -17.85 -66.79 4.13
C MET A 407 -16.62 -66.32 3.36
N VAL A 408 -16.31 -67.00 2.25
CA VAL A 408 -15.42 -66.42 1.24
C VAL A 408 -16.25 -65.33 0.57
N SER A 409 -15.80 -64.08 0.64
CA SER A 409 -16.40 -62.99 -0.12
C SER A 409 -16.59 -63.40 -1.58
N VAL A 410 -17.84 -63.45 -2.03
CA VAL A 410 -18.14 -63.62 -3.45
C VAL A 410 -17.69 -62.32 -4.11
N LYS A 411 -16.54 -62.37 -4.78
CA LYS A 411 -16.01 -61.25 -5.56
C LYS A 411 -17.03 -60.92 -6.64
N GLU A 412 -17.79 -59.84 -6.44
CA GLU A 412 -18.72 -59.36 -7.45
C GLU A 412 -17.92 -59.07 -8.73
N ALA A 413 -18.39 -59.62 -9.85
CA ALA A 413 -17.61 -59.65 -11.07
C ALA A 413 -17.46 -58.22 -11.61
N ALA A 414 -16.23 -57.80 -11.88
CA ALA A 414 -15.98 -56.56 -12.61
C ALA A 414 -16.68 -56.65 -13.98
N PRO A 415 -17.47 -55.64 -14.39
CA PRO A 415 -17.88 -55.53 -15.79
C PRO A 415 -16.63 -55.27 -16.63
N ALA A 416 -16.52 -55.99 -17.75
CA ALA A 416 -15.34 -56.00 -18.59
C ALA A 416 -15.05 -54.62 -19.23
N GLU A 417 -13.77 -54.34 -19.49
CA GLU A 417 -13.35 -53.18 -20.28
C GLU A 417 -13.95 -53.23 -21.69
N MET A 418 -14.41 -52.08 -22.18
CA MET A 418 -14.72 -51.88 -23.59
C MET A 418 -14.27 -50.49 -24.05
N THR A 419 -13.00 -50.40 -24.46
CA THR A 419 -12.56 -49.38 -25.42
C THR A 419 -13.10 -49.80 -26.81
N THR A 420 -13.52 -48.94 -27.75
CA THR A 420 -12.97 -47.65 -28.18
C THR A 420 -14.02 -46.86 -29.01
N GLN A 421 -13.96 -45.52 -29.02
CA GLN A 421 -14.45 -44.51 -30.03
C GLN A 421 -15.52 -44.94 -31.08
N LYS A 422 -16.58 -44.17 -31.39
CA LYS A 422 -16.50 -42.85 -32.09
C LYS A 422 -17.91 -42.27 -32.40
N ALA A 423 -18.05 -40.94 -32.23
CA ALA A 423 -18.98 -39.96 -32.86
C ALA A 423 -20.47 -40.29 -33.15
N ALA A 424 -21.37 -39.44 -32.61
CA ALA A 424 -22.33 -38.63 -33.40
C ALA A 424 -22.85 -37.43 -32.59
N GLN A 425 -22.90 -36.23 -33.19
CA GLN A 425 -23.57 -35.03 -32.65
C GLN A 425 -24.79 -34.69 -33.52
N ALA A 426 -25.93 -34.40 -32.88
CA ALA A 426 -27.05 -33.56 -33.36
C ALA A 426 -28.05 -33.41 -32.18
N GLN A 427 -28.14 -32.24 -31.53
CA GLN A 427 -29.03 -31.11 -31.85
C GLN A 427 -30.53 -31.36 -31.62
N ASP A 428 -31.05 -30.85 -30.49
CA ASP A 428 -32.03 -29.75 -30.45
C ASP A 428 -32.14 -29.23 -28.99
N GLN A 429 -31.66 -28.02 -28.70
CA GLN A 429 -32.39 -26.73 -28.67
C GLN A 429 -33.04 -26.40 -27.31
N LEU A 430 -32.41 -25.46 -26.61
CA LEU A 430 -32.95 -24.67 -25.49
C LEU A 430 -33.66 -23.42 -26.02
N PRO A 431 -34.73 -22.92 -25.36
CA PRO A 431 -35.16 -21.53 -25.50
C PRO A 431 -34.29 -20.58 -24.63
N GLN A 432 -34.02 -19.39 -25.15
CA GLN A 432 -33.26 -18.32 -24.49
C GLN A 432 -34.13 -17.39 -23.62
N THR A 433 -33.51 -16.82 -22.57
CA THR A 433 -33.52 -15.39 -22.13
C THR A 433 -32.52 -15.26 -20.96
N GLY A 434 -31.60 -14.31 -20.84
CA GLY A 434 -31.00 -13.29 -21.74
C GLY A 434 -29.71 -12.79 -21.03
N GLU A 435 -28.56 -12.72 -21.70
CA GLU A 435 -27.92 -11.52 -22.28
C GLU A 435 -27.51 -10.44 -21.25
N ASP A 436 -26.25 -9.94 -21.20
CA ASP A 436 -25.21 -9.89 -22.25
C ASP A 436 -23.75 -10.06 -21.78
N ASN A 437 -22.98 -10.86 -22.55
CA ASN A 437 -21.66 -10.57 -23.19
C ASN A 437 -20.60 -9.62 -22.56
N SER A 438 -19.26 -9.83 -22.68
CA SER A 438 -18.46 -10.94 -23.25
C SER A 438 -16.95 -10.83 -22.89
N LYS A 439 -16.13 -11.76 -23.42
CA LYS A 439 -14.65 -11.90 -23.33
C LYS A 439 -13.91 -10.67 -23.93
N ALA A 440 -12.59 -10.43 -23.82
CA ALA A 440 -11.45 -11.36 -23.72
C ALA A 440 -10.15 -10.71 -23.16
N ALA A 441 -9.04 -11.46 -23.18
CA ALA A 441 -7.75 -11.12 -22.58
C ALA A 441 -6.78 -10.32 -23.47
N PHE A 442 -5.78 -9.71 -22.80
CA PHE A 442 -4.38 -9.47 -23.24
C PHE A 442 -4.09 -8.89 -24.64
N VAL A 443 -3.44 -7.70 -24.68
CA VAL A 443 -2.03 -7.53 -25.14
C VAL A 443 -1.56 -6.06 -24.99
N LEU A 444 -0.26 -5.90 -24.76
CA LEU A 444 0.53 -4.65 -24.75
C LEU A 444 0.27 -3.69 -25.93
N GLY A 445 0.49 -2.38 -25.73
CA GLY A 445 0.97 -1.51 -26.82
C GLY A 445 0.53 -0.05 -26.85
N LEU A 446 1.35 0.82 -26.27
CA LEU A 446 1.79 2.15 -26.74
C LEU A 446 0.91 3.06 -27.66
N ALA A 447 1.01 4.35 -27.35
CA ALA A 447 1.11 5.48 -28.29
C ALA A 447 -0.15 6.08 -28.95
N SER A 448 -0.74 7.05 -28.23
CA SER A 448 -0.73 8.48 -28.62
C SER A 448 -1.68 9.04 -29.70
N ILE A 449 -1.90 10.37 -29.58
CA ILE A 449 -2.26 11.35 -30.63
C ILE A 449 -3.76 11.53 -30.99
N LEU A 450 -4.25 12.74 -30.62
CA LEU A 450 -5.32 13.57 -31.22
C LEU A 450 -6.77 13.04 -31.29
N GLY A 451 -7.73 13.95 -31.06
CA GLY A 451 -8.91 13.91 -31.95
C GLY A 451 -10.22 14.61 -31.62
N GLY A 452 -10.44 15.17 -30.43
CA GLY A 452 -11.49 16.19 -30.21
C GLY A 452 -12.98 15.75 -30.26
N ILE A 453 -13.84 16.75 -30.00
CA ILE A 453 -15.32 16.71 -29.94
C ILE A 453 -15.85 15.80 -28.79
N GLY A 454 -16.56 16.27 -27.77
CA GLY A 454 -17.20 17.56 -27.51
C GLY A 454 -18.37 17.34 -26.52
N ILE A 455 -19.18 18.36 -26.22
CA ILE A 455 -20.37 18.33 -25.31
C ILE A 455 -19.98 18.33 -23.80
N LEU A 456 -20.64 19.03 -22.87
CA LEU A 456 -21.42 20.29 -22.86
C LEU A 456 -21.70 20.60 -21.36
N GLY A 457 -21.25 21.73 -20.82
CA GLY A 457 -21.33 21.99 -19.37
C GLY A 457 -21.47 23.48 -19.02
N ALA A 458 -22.70 23.90 -18.77
CA ALA A 458 -23.12 25.29 -18.62
C ALA A 458 -22.34 26.15 -17.59
N PHE A 459 -22.05 27.40 -17.95
CA PHE A 459 -21.79 28.48 -16.99
C PHE A 459 -22.59 29.75 -17.31
N LYS A 460 -23.21 30.33 -16.29
CA LYS A 460 -24.10 31.51 -16.38
C LYS A 460 -23.31 32.79 -16.68
N ARG A 461 -23.74 33.59 -17.66
CA ARG A 461 -23.36 35.01 -17.77
C ARG A 461 -24.40 35.90 -17.08
N LYS A 462 -23.95 36.80 -16.20
CA LYS A 462 -24.76 37.92 -15.70
C LYS A 462 -24.95 38.94 -16.84
N LYS A 463 -26.18 39.43 -17.04
CA LYS A 463 -26.43 40.64 -17.81
C LYS A 463 -25.83 41.85 -17.07
N LYS A 464 -25.21 42.76 -17.82
CA LYS A 464 -25.20 44.20 -17.52
C LYS A 464 -26.10 44.86 -18.55
N GLU A 465 -26.95 45.77 -18.12
CA GLU A 465 -27.64 46.77 -18.95
C GLU A 465 -27.60 48.09 -18.16
N ASN A 466 -27.38 49.19 -18.90
CA ASN A 466 -27.20 50.57 -18.46
C ASN A 466 -25.87 50.87 -17.71
#